data_AF-A0A512DUJ1-F1
#
_entry.id   AF-A0A512DUJ1-F1
#
_cell.length_a   1.000
_cell.length_b   1.000
_cell.length_c   1.000
_cell.angle_alpha   90.00
_cell.angle_beta   90.00
_cell.angle_gamma   90.00
#
_symmetry.space_group_name_H-M   'P 1'
#
loop_
_entity.id
_entity.type
_entity.pdbx_description
1 polymer ?
#
loop_
_entity_poly.entity_id
_entity_poly.type
_entity_poly.pdbx_seq_one_letter_code
_entity_poly.pdbx_strand_id
1 'polypeptide(L)'
;MLVDMGEVLALSRHPGGRPWRMEVQNGDERRKNEAIDGIDIAVATTSSRATVFDPAGRFGHIFDPFTGACETRPVSVTVTAPDATTADTASTAHAAMPCRLASTMAISLPGLGVRITLADEPSRSCG
;
A
#
# COMPACT_ATOMS: atom_id res chain seq x y z
N MET A 1 7.81 14.69 -14.91
CA MET A 1 6.42 15.01 -14.58
C MET A 1 5.99 14.14 -13.41
N LEU A 2 5.16 14.66 -12.50
CA LEU A 2 4.55 13.87 -11.43
C LEU A 2 3.04 13.81 -11.71
N VAL A 3 2.47 12.61 -11.66
CA VAL A 3 1.03 12.37 -11.78
C VAL A 3 0.55 11.76 -10.47
N ASP A 4 -0.58 12.26 -9.95
CA ASP A 4 -1.21 11.75 -8.73
C ASP A 4 -2.73 11.65 -8.99
N MET A 5 -3.27 10.45 -8.88
CA MET A 5 -4.71 10.15 -9.03
C MET A 5 -5.23 9.29 -7.86
N GLY A 6 -4.50 9.22 -6.75
CA GLY A 6 -4.65 8.18 -5.72
C GLY A 6 -3.40 7.30 -5.65
N GLU A 7 -2.85 6.96 -6.82
CA GLU A 7 -1.52 6.42 -6.99
C GLU A 7 -0.62 7.46 -7.68
N VAL A 8 0.66 7.44 -7.32
CA VAL A 8 1.64 8.40 -7.80
C VAL A 8 2.51 7.76 -8.87
N LEU A 9 2.73 8.47 -9.98
CA LEU A 9 3.71 8.10 -11.01
C LEU A 9 4.72 9.24 -11.20
N ALA A 10 5.98 8.94 -10.88
CA ALA A 10 7.11 9.84 -11.01
C ALA A 10 7.82 9.61 -12.35
N LEU A 11 7.41 10.32 -13.40
CA LEU A 11 8.03 10.23 -14.73
C LEU A 11 9.23 11.16 -14.86
N SER A 12 10.37 10.62 -15.26
CA SER A 12 11.64 11.33 -15.45
C SER A 12 12.05 12.13 -14.20
N ARG A 13 13.11 12.93 -14.30
CA ARG A 13 13.58 13.77 -13.19
C ARG A 13 12.64 14.94 -12.92
N HIS A 14 12.63 15.40 -11.67
CA HIS A 14 12.08 16.70 -11.30
C HIS A 14 12.77 17.81 -12.11
N PRO A 15 12.11 18.93 -12.48
CA PRO A 15 12.73 20.02 -13.27
C PRO A 15 14.06 20.54 -12.71
N GLY A 16 14.23 20.47 -11.39
CA GLY A 16 15.49 20.77 -10.70
C GLY A 16 16.55 19.65 -10.71
N GLY A 17 16.45 18.64 -11.58
CA GLY A 17 17.45 17.57 -11.77
C GLY A 17 17.45 16.44 -10.73
N ARG A 18 16.74 16.60 -9.61
CA ARG A 18 16.64 15.58 -8.53
C ARG A 18 15.56 14.51 -8.83
N PRO A 19 15.58 13.36 -8.14
CA PRO A 19 14.43 12.46 -8.08
C PRO A 19 13.16 13.15 -7.54
N TRP A 20 12.00 12.60 -7.87
CA TRP A 20 10.75 13.00 -7.21
C TRP A 20 10.73 12.45 -5.80
N ARG A 21 10.26 13.25 -4.84
CA ARG A 21 10.06 12.85 -3.45
C ARG A 21 8.56 12.71 -3.20
N MET A 22 8.14 11.51 -2.84
CA MET A 22 6.73 11.14 -2.67
C MET A 22 6.52 10.74 -1.23
N GLU A 23 5.64 11.44 -0.51
CA GLU A 23 5.30 11.07 0.87
C GLU A 23 4.21 10.02 0.89
N VAL A 24 4.41 9.00 1.71
CA VAL A 24 3.55 7.83 1.85
C VAL A 24 3.01 7.80 3.26
N GLN A 25 1.69 7.74 3.37
CA GLN A 25 1.01 7.61 4.66
C GLN A 25 1.10 6.19 5.17
N ASN A 26 1.49 6.04 6.44
CA ASN A 26 1.70 4.73 7.05
C ASN A 26 0.41 4.04 7.54
N GLY A 27 -0.75 4.68 7.37
CA GLY A 27 -2.06 4.17 7.84
C GLY A 27 -2.24 4.18 9.36
N ASP A 28 -1.24 4.63 10.10
CA ASP A 28 -1.26 4.89 11.54
C ASP A 28 -0.81 6.33 11.76
N GLU A 29 -1.73 7.19 12.21
CA GLU A 29 -1.48 8.62 12.45
C GLU A 29 -0.40 8.86 13.51
N ARG A 30 -0.07 7.86 14.33
CA ARG A 30 1.00 7.93 15.33
C ARG A 30 2.39 7.74 14.72
N ARG A 31 2.47 7.19 13.50
CA ARG A 31 3.73 6.97 12.79
C ARG A 31 3.99 8.12 11.82
N LYS A 32 5.25 8.56 11.75
CA LYS A 32 5.66 9.56 10.77
C LYS A 32 5.47 9.01 9.37
N ASN A 33 5.02 9.85 8.43
CA ASN A 33 5.02 9.50 7.01
C ASN A 33 6.43 9.21 6.54
N GLU A 34 6.54 8.29 5.59
CA GLU A 34 7.81 7.94 4.95
C GLU A 34 7.89 8.59 3.58
N ALA A 35 9.11 8.91 3.14
CA ALA A 35 9.34 9.45 1.82
C ALA A 35 9.99 8.39 0.92
N ILE A 36 9.51 8.29 -0.30
CA ILE A 36 10.11 7.50 -1.38
C ILE A 36 10.65 8.48 -2.41
N ASP A 37 11.96 8.42 -2.62
CA ASP A 37 12.62 9.18 -3.69
C ASP A 37 12.78 8.29 -4.92
N GLY A 38 12.34 8.75 -6.09
CA GLY A 38 12.34 7.92 -7.29
C GLY A 38 12.23 8.64 -8.63
N ILE A 39 12.57 7.91 -9.69
CA ILE A 39 12.52 8.32 -11.10
C ILE A 39 11.99 7.13 -11.88
N ASP A 40 11.05 7.37 -12.79
CA ASP A 40 10.39 6.35 -13.61
C ASP A 40 9.83 5.20 -12.75
N ILE A 41 9.11 5.60 -11.69
CA ILE A 41 8.55 4.69 -10.68
C ILE A 41 7.13 5.11 -10.31
N ALA A 42 6.27 4.12 -10.10
CA ALA A 42 4.95 4.28 -9.53
C ALA A 42 4.94 3.87 -8.06
N VAL A 43 4.07 4.52 -7.27
CA VAL A 43 3.82 4.23 -5.86
C VAL A 43 2.32 4.19 -5.64
N ALA A 44 1.82 3.09 -5.07
CA ALA A 44 0.42 2.95 -4.69
C ALA A 44 0.33 2.50 -3.23
N THR A 45 -0.66 3.02 -2.50
CA THR A 45 -0.88 2.66 -1.10
C THR A 45 -2.33 2.25 -0.89
N THR A 46 -2.55 1.01 -0.50
CA THR A 46 -3.86 0.50 -0.07
C THR A 46 -3.89 0.41 1.45
N SER A 47 -4.88 1.04 2.08
CA SER A 47 -5.12 0.90 3.52
C SER A 47 -6.55 0.45 3.81
N SER A 48 -6.69 -0.59 4.63
CA SER A 48 -8.01 -1.12 5.01
C SER A 48 -8.88 -0.13 5.78
N ARG A 49 -8.27 0.87 6.43
CA ARG A 49 -8.96 1.92 7.19
C ARG A 49 -9.12 3.24 6.42
N ALA A 50 -8.66 3.33 5.16
CA ALA A 50 -8.81 4.55 4.36
C ALA A 50 -10.28 4.90 4.10
N THR A 51 -11.13 3.89 3.89
CA THR A 51 -12.59 4.04 3.80
C THR A 51 -13.25 2.95 4.61
N VAL A 52 -14.05 3.35 5.60
CA VAL A 52 -14.79 2.47 6.51
C VAL A 52 -16.29 2.75 6.44
N PHE A 53 -17.10 1.72 6.67
CA PHE A 53 -18.56 1.76 6.56
C PHE A 53 -19.28 1.84 7.92
N ASP A 54 -18.55 1.67 9.02
CA ASP A 54 -19.09 1.84 10.37
C ASP A 54 -18.20 2.73 11.25
N PRO A 55 -18.76 3.42 12.26
CA PRO A 55 -17.99 4.30 13.13
C PRO A 55 -16.90 3.60 13.94
N ALA A 56 -17.04 2.29 14.19
CA ALA A 56 -16.03 1.50 14.88
C ALA A 56 -14.90 1.02 13.96
N GLY A 57 -14.98 1.31 12.65
CA GLY A 57 -13.97 0.93 11.66
C GLY A 57 -13.74 -0.56 11.59
N ARG A 58 -14.81 -1.35 11.71
CA ARG A 58 -14.82 -2.82 11.61
C ARG A 58 -15.05 -3.29 10.18
N PHE A 59 -15.81 -2.54 9.39
CA PHE A 59 -16.13 -2.88 8.00
C PHE A 59 -15.51 -1.85 7.06
N GLY A 60 -14.76 -2.32 6.07
CA GLY A 60 -14.01 -1.48 5.15
C GLY A 60 -14.28 -1.80 3.69
N HIS A 61 -13.74 -0.98 2.80
CA HIS A 61 -13.94 -1.09 1.35
C HIS A 61 -13.10 -2.19 0.68
N ILE A 62 -12.15 -2.81 1.39
CA ILE A 62 -11.35 -3.93 0.90
C ILE A 62 -12.01 -5.24 1.33
N PHE A 63 -12.39 -6.06 0.36
CA PHE A 63 -13.08 -7.32 0.59
C PHE A 63 -12.12 -8.50 0.43
N ASP A 64 -12.24 -9.50 1.31
CA ASP A 64 -11.62 -10.80 1.13
C ASP A 64 -12.30 -11.51 -0.07
N PRO A 65 -11.57 -11.80 -1.15
CA PRO A 65 -12.14 -12.41 -2.36
C PRO A 65 -12.59 -13.86 -2.14
N PHE A 66 -12.10 -14.55 -1.11
CA PHE A 66 -12.47 -15.95 -0.83
C PHE A 66 -13.75 -16.07 0.00
N THR A 67 -13.98 -15.11 0.91
CA THR A 67 -15.11 -15.16 1.85
C THR A 67 -16.18 -14.11 1.59
N GLY A 68 -15.86 -13.07 0.82
CA GLY A 68 -16.69 -11.87 0.67
C GLY A 68 -16.75 -10.99 1.92
N ALA A 69 -15.98 -11.31 2.97
CA ALA A 69 -15.96 -10.53 4.19
C ALA A 69 -15.24 -9.20 3.98
N CYS A 70 -15.74 -8.15 4.62
CA CYS A 70 -15.12 -6.82 4.64
C CYS A 70 -14.61 -6.42 6.02
N GLU A 71 -14.44 -7.39 6.92
CA GLU A 71 -13.89 -7.13 8.24
C GLU A 71 -12.45 -6.61 8.13
N THR A 72 -12.21 -5.40 8.63
CA THR A 72 -10.94 -4.72 8.46
C THR A 72 -9.91 -5.28 9.42
N ARG A 73 -8.85 -5.88 8.87
CA ARG A 73 -7.57 -6.02 9.57
C ARG A 73 -6.77 -4.75 9.34
N PRO A 74 -6.29 -4.04 10.37
CA PRO A 74 -5.59 -2.78 10.16
C PRO A 74 -4.24 -3.02 9.47
N VAL A 75 -4.21 -2.70 8.18
CA VAL A 75 -3.06 -2.85 7.32
C VAL A 75 -2.98 -1.66 6.38
N SER A 76 -1.76 -1.20 6.13
CA SER A 76 -1.41 -0.30 5.05
C SER A 76 -0.32 -0.97 4.23
N VAL A 77 -0.55 -1.13 2.93
CA VAL A 77 0.41 -1.72 2.01
C VAL A 77 0.81 -0.66 1.01
N THR A 78 2.10 -0.38 0.92
CA THR A 78 2.68 0.47 -0.12
C THR A 78 3.50 -0.39 -1.06
N VAL A 79 3.24 -0.24 -2.36
CA VAL A 79 3.98 -0.91 -3.42
C VAL A 79 4.62 0.11 -4.35
N THR A 80 5.88 -0.13 -4.69
CA THR A 80 6.59 0.57 -5.76
C THR A 80 6.76 -0.36 -6.96
N ALA A 81 6.44 0.11 -8.16
CA ALA A 81 6.51 -0.67 -9.41
C ALA A 81 6.90 0.22 -10.62
N PRO A 82 7.21 -0.36 -11.79
CA PRO A 82 7.49 0.41 -13.00
C PRO A 82 6.29 1.20 -13.54
N ASP A 83 5.07 0.77 -13.23
CA ASP A 83 3.82 1.39 -13.69
C ASP A 83 2.74 1.39 -12.60
N ALA A 84 1.80 2.34 -12.71
CA ALA A 84 0.76 2.57 -11.72
C ALA A 84 -0.20 1.39 -11.59
N THR A 85 -0.54 0.74 -12.71
CA THR A 85 -1.45 -0.42 -12.73
C THR A 85 -0.90 -1.57 -11.88
N THR A 86 0.38 -1.88 -12.05
CA THR A 86 1.05 -2.94 -11.30
C THR A 86 1.16 -2.56 -9.83
N ALA A 87 1.53 -1.32 -9.50
CA ALA A 87 1.62 -0.86 -8.12
C ALA A 87 0.25 -0.96 -7.41
N ASP A 88 -0.81 -0.45 -8.04
CA ASP A 88 -2.17 -0.44 -7.50
C ASP A 88 -2.67 -1.88 -7.25
N THR A 89 -2.68 -2.69 -8.31
CA THR A 89 -3.15 -4.08 -8.26
C THR A 89 -2.41 -4.87 -7.18
N ALA A 90 -1.08 -4.70 -7.10
CA ALA A 90 -0.28 -5.41 -6.11
C ALA A 90 -0.57 -4.91 -4.69
N SER A 91 -0.74 -3.61 -4.47
CA SER A 91 -1.05 -3.07 -3.15
C SER A 91 -2.40 -3.57 -2.64
N THR A 92 -3.41 -3.59 -3.51
CA THR A 92 -4.75 -4.10 -3.20
C THR A 92 -4.73 -5.61 -2.92
N ALA A 93 -4.05 -6.39 -3.77
CA ALA A 93 -3.96 -7.84 -3.59
C ALA A 93 -3.27 -8.22 -2.25
N HIS A 94 -2.18 -7.53 -1.89
CA HIS A 94 -1.52 -7.75 -0.60
C HIS A 94 -2.38 -7.34 0.59
N ALA A 95 -3.18 -6.28 0.46
CA ALA A 95 -4.07 -5.82 1.53
C ALA A 95 -5.28 -6.75 1.72
N ALA A 96 -5.82 -7.32 0.64
CA ALA A 96 -6.99 -8.20 0.65
C ALA A 96 -6.67 -9.64 1.10
N MET A 97 -5.44 -10.11 0.88
CA MET A 97 -5.07 -11.51 1.15
C MET A 97 -4.47 -11.72 2.56
N PRO A 98 -4.58 -12.96 3.11
CA PRO A 98 -3.84 -13.36 4.30
C PRO A 98 -2.31 -13.19 4.12
N CYS A 99 -1.59 -12.87 5.22
CA CYS A 99 -0.13 -12.63 5.19
C CYS A 99 0.64 -13.73 4.46
N ARG A 100 0.26 -15.01 4.64
CA ARG A 100 0.93 -16.16 4.01
C ARG A 100 0.90 -16.07 2.48
N LEU A 101 -0.26 -15.75 1.89
CA LEU A 101 -0.40 -15.59 0.44
C LEU A 101 0.27 -14.31 -0.05
N ALA A 102 0.15 -13.22 0.71
CA ALA A 102 0.82 -11.96 0.41
C ALA A 102 2.35 -12.12 0.32
N SER A 103 2.97 -12.85 1.27
CA SER A 103 4.40 -13.15 1.22
C SER A 103 4.79 -14.01 0.02
N THR A 104 3.98 -15.02 -0.36
CA THR A 104 4.24 -15.83 -1.56
C THR A 104 4.16 -15.00 -2.83
N MET A 105 3.19 -14.08 -2.92
CA MET A 105 3.04 -13.17 -4.06
C MET A 105 4.24 -12.23 -4.20
N ALA A 106 4.70 -11.64 -3.09
CA ALA A 106 5.88 -10.77 -3.08
C ALA A 106 7.14 -11.48 -3.62
N ILE A 107 7.34 -12.76 -3.29
CA ILE A 107 8.46 -13.56 -3.80
C ILE A 107 8.29 -13.87 -5.30
N SER A 108 7.06 -13.98 -5.78
CA SER A 108 6.75 -14.38 -7.16
C SER A 108 6.83 -13.22 -8.17
N LEU A 109 6.92 -11.97 -7.70
CA LEU A 109 6.96 -10.76 -8.53
C LEU A 109 8.28 -10.00 -8.30
N PRO A 110 9.40 -10.50 -8.85
CA PRO A 110 10.70 -9.86 -8.68
C PRO A 110 10.70 -8.46 -9.31
N GLY A 111 11.23 -7.48 -8.58
CA GLY A 111 11.28 -6.07 -9.02
C GLY A 111 10.22 -5.17 -8.39
N LEU A 112 9.26 -5.72 -7.64
CA LEU A 112 8.36 -4.93 -6.81
C LEU A 112 8.99 -4.60 -5.46
N GLY A 113 8.93 -3.34 -5.06
CA GLY A 113 9.18 -2.97 -3.67
C GLY A 113 7.87 -3.03 -2.91
N VAL A 114 7.75 -3.94 -1.95
CA VAL A 114 6.53 -4.09 -1.15
C VAL A 114 6.84 -3.77 0.30
N ARG A 115 6.08 -2.83 0.87
CA ARG A 115 6.13 -2.47 2.29
C ARG A 115 4.75 -2.68 2.90
N ILE A 116 4.69 -3.51 3.93
CA ILE A 116 3.47 -3.81 4.67
C ILE A 116 3.62 -3.23 6.07
N THR A 117 2.76 -2.29 6.42
CA THR A 117 2.62 -1.73 7.76
C THR A 117 1.36 -2.31 8.37
N LEU A 118 1.51 -3.10 9.42
CA LEU A 118 0.40 -3.51 10.28
C LEU A 118 0.27 -2.46 11.37
N ALA A 119 -0.94 -1.97 11.63
CA ALA A 119 -1.14 -1.19 12.86
C ALA A 119 -1.04 -2.15 14.05
N ASP A 120 -0.46 -1.67 15.15
CA ASP A 120 -0.44 -2.42 16.40
C ASP A 120 -1.88 -2.56 16.92
N GLU A 121 -2.50 -3.72 16.71
CA GLU A 121 -3.54 -4.23 17.60
C GLU A 121 -2.83 -4.87 18.82
N PRO A 122 -3.40 -4.80 20.03
CA PRO A 122 -2.81 -5.46 21.19
C PRO A 122 -2.69 -6.97 20.93
N SER A 123 -1.47 -7.41 20.64
CA SER A 123 -1.00 -8.80 20.54
C SER A 123 -1.76 -9.73 19.59
N ARG A 124 -1.37 -9.76 18.31
CA ARG A 124 -1.18 -11.03 17.57
C ARG A 124 0.01 -10.91 16.63
N SER A 125 1.20 -11.24 17.14
CA SER A 125 2.41 -11.41 16.34
C SER A 125 2.19 -12.50 15.29
N CYS A 126 2.37 -12.20 14.01
CA CYS A 126 2.63 -13.21 13.00
C CYS A 126 4.07 -13.72 13.20
N GLY A 127 4.20 -14.93 13.73
CA GLY A 127 5.41 -15.76 13.60
C GLY A 127 5.40 -16.59 12.33
#